data_AF-A0A1M6P231-F1
#
_entry.id   AF-A0A1M6P231-F1
#
_cell.length_a   1.000
_cell.length_b   1.000
_cell.length_c   1.000
_cell.angle_alpha   90.00
_cell.angle_beta   90.00
_cell.angle_gamma   90.00
#
_symmetry.space_group_name_H-M   'P 1'
#
loop_
_entity.id
_entity.type
_entity.pdbx_description
1 polymer ?
#
loop_
_entity_poly.entity_id
_entity_poly.type
_entity_poly.pdbx_seq_one_letter_code
_entity_poly.pdbx_strand_id
1 'polypeptide(L)'
;MQNQIFLQDQLQKILDTRAKAIGITTSAFITDFLTQSFKDELNGIPDKSYIDLYTELREAVIGYKNTLKSGDKFTLRDVDYYKNLSATTVSGTHSIPAATRARLGRSLNEDIRLNKSPEFADVKRALTKSGKPAFSKANNTSAAIYEKI
;
A
#
# COMPACT_ATOMS: atom_id res chain seq x y z
N MET A 1 15.46 -16.40 -18.17
CA MET A 1 16.35 -15.23 -18.28
C MET A 1 15.57 -14.01 -17.83
N GLN A 2 16.11 -13.23 -16.90
CA GLN A 2 15.48 -12.00 -16.42
C GLN A 2 15.98 -10.85 -17.31
N ASN A 3 15.10 -10.20 -18.07
CA ASN A 3 15.50 -9.04 -18.88
C ASN A 3 15.76 -7.86 -17.94
N GLN A 4 16.99 -7.36 -17.92
CA GLN A 4 17.37 -6.15 -17.19
C GLN A 4 17.29 -4.94 -18.14
N ILE A 5 16.58 -3.91 -17.71
CA ILE A 5 16.50 -2.63 -18.40
C ILE A 5 17.46 -1.67 -17.68
N PHE A 6 18.45 -1.16 -18.42
CA PHE A 6 19.35 -0.12 -17.93
C PHE A 6 18.81 1.24 -18.36
N LEU A 7 18.48 2.09 -17.38
CA LEU A 7 18.00 3.44 -17.61
C LEU A 7 19.17 4.41 -17.58
N GLN A 8 19.08 5.46 -18.39
CA GLN A 8 20.04 6.56 -18.34
C GLN A 8 19.96 7.28 -16.97
N ASP A 9 21.09 7.72 -16.43
CA ASP A 9 21.20 8.27 -15.07
C ASP A 9 20.19 9.39 -14.76
N GLN A 10 19.95 10.29 -15.73
CA GLN A 10 18.99 11.38 -15.56
C GLN A 10 17.55 10.87 -15.43
N LEU A 11 17.17 9.87 -16.24
CA LEU A 11 15.85 9.25 -16.16
C LEU A 11 15.70 8.48 -14.84
N GLN A 12 16.71 7.70 -14.45
CA GLN A 12 16.71 6.99 -13.16
C GLN A 12 16.49 7.95 -12.00
N LYS A 13 17.19 9.09 -11.97
CA LYS A 13 17.05 10.12 -10.93
C LYS A 13 15.66 10.74 -10.88
N ILE A 14 15.03 10.99 -12.03
CA ILE A 14 13.66 11.51 -12.10
C ILE A 14 12.67 10.51 -11.51
N LEU A 15 12.78 9.24 -11.91
CA LEU A 15 11.90 8.15 -11.45
C LEU A 15 12.06 7.92 -9.94
N ASP A 16 13.29 7.90 -9.44
CA ASP A 16 13.58 7.75 -8.00
C ASP A 16 13.00 8.91 -7.19
N THR A 17 13.13 10.14 -7.69
CA THR A 17 12.59 11.33 -7.02
C THR A 17 11.07 11.27 -6.92
N ARG A 18 10.39 10.91 -8.03
CA ARG A 18 8.93 10.77 -8.05
C ARG A 18 8.44 9.62 -7.16
N ALA A 19 9.09 8.46 -7.25
CA ALA A 19 8.75 7.31 -6.41
C ALA A 19 8.92 7.62 -4.91
N LYS A 20 10.02 8.29 -4.55
CA LYS A 20 10.28 8.72 -3.17
C LYS A 20 9.24 9.71 -2.65
N ALA A 21 8.82 10.67 -3.46
CA ALA A 21 7.79 11.64 -3.09
C ALA A 21 6.44 10.97 -2.75
N ILE A 22 6.14 9.83 -3.38
CA ILE A 22 4.92 9.03 -3.16
C ILE A 22 5.12 7.98 -2.05
N GLY A 23 6.36 7.70 -1.66
CA GLY A 23 6.69 6.68 -0.65
C GLY A 23 6.75 5.24 -1.19
N ILE A 24 6.87 5.06 -2.51
CA ILE A 24 6.95 3.73 -3.16
C ILE A 24 8.33 3.45 -3.76
N THR A 25 8.57 2.22 -4.22
CA THR A 25 9.81 1.87 -4.93
C THR A 25 9.78 2.36 -6.38
N THR A 26 10.95 2.64 -6.95
CA THR A 26 11.08 3.05 -8.36
C THR A 26 10.52 2.01 -9.32
N SER A 27 10.76 0.73 -9.05
CA SER A 27 10.16 -0.36 -9.80
C SER A 27 8.63 -0.33 -9.75
N ALA A 28 8.04 -0.06 -8.58
CA ALA A 28 6.60 0.05 -8.44
C ALA A 28 6.04 1.23 -9.23
N PHE A 29 6.74 2.36 -9.20
CA PHE A 29 6.39 3.56 -9.98
C PHE A 29 6.45 3.28 -11.48
N ILE A 30 7.53 2.68 -11.99
CA ILE A 30 7.68 2.33 -13.42
C ILE A 30 6.58 1.36 -13.86
N THR A 31 6.35 0.29 -13.09
CA THR A 31 5.29 -0.67 -13.42
C THR A 31 3.94 0.02 -13.52
N ASP A 32 3.63 0.91 -12.59
CA ASP A 32 2.35 1.62 -12.59
C ASP A 32 2.22 2.61 -13.74
N PHE A 33 3.27 3.37 -14.01
CA PHE A 33 3.34 4.29 -15.14
C PHE A 33 3.09 3.58 -16.49
N LEU A 34 3.75 2.44 -16.70
CA LEU A 34 3.57 1.63 -17.91
C LEU A 34 2.15 1.04 -17.98
N THR A 35 1.64 0.51 -16.86
CA THR A 35 0.28 -0.04 -16.78
C THR A 35 -0.76 1.00 -17.16
N GLN A 36 -0.61 2.24 -16.69
CA GLN A 36 -1.51 3.34 -17.03
C GLN A 36 -1.34 3.83 -18.48
N SER A 37 -0.12 3.90 -18.97
CA SER A 37 0.17 4.36 -20.34
C SER A 37 -0.39 3.42 -21.41
N PHE A 38 -0.49 2.13 -21.11
CA PHE A 38 -1.01 1.10 -22.02
C PHE A 38 -2.38 0.57 -21.60
N LYS A 39 -3.12 1.30 -20.75
CA LYS A 39 -4.36 0.79 -20.15
C LYS A 39 -5.43 0.40 -21.17
N ASP A 40 -5.48 1.08 -22.32
CA ASP A 40 -6.44 0.82 -23.39
C ASP A 40 -6.06 -0.41 -24.23
N GLU A 41 -4.78 -0.80 -24.22
CA GLU A 41 -4.24 -1.97 -24.93
C GLU A 41 -4.20 -3.22 -24.03
N LEU A 42 -4.24 -3.02 -22.72
CA LEU A 42 -4.13 -4.05 -21.70
C LEU A 42 -5.51 -4.33 -21.08
N ASN A 43 -6.20 -5.35 -21.59
CA ASN A 43 -7.49 -5.80 -21.05
C ASN A 43 -7.40 -6.16 -19.55
N GLY A 44 -8.36 -5.70 -18.74
CA GLY A 44 -8.51 -6.11 -17.33
C GLY A 44 -7.65 -5.32 -16.33
N ILE A 45 -7.15 -4.15 -16.71
CA ILE A 45 -6.49 -3.22 -15.78
C ILE A 45 -7.53 -2.49 -14.94
N PRO A 46 -7.30 -2.29 -13.62
CA PRO A 46 -8.18 -1.48 -12.80
C PRO A 46 -8.23 -0.01 -13.26
N ASP A 47 -9.41 0.62 -13.24
CA ASP A 47 -9.61 2.05 -13.55
C ASP A 47 -8.64 2.98 -12.81
N LYS A 48 -8.27 2.61 -11.57
CA LYS A 48 -7.30 3.35 -10.75
C LYS A 48 -5.92 2.70 -10.81
N SER A 49 -4.91 3.55 -10.96
CA SER A 49 -3.52 3.14 -10.89
C SER A 49 -3.15 2.61 -9.50
N TYR A 50 -2.09 1.81 -9.41
CA TYR A 50 -1.53 1.38 -8.15
C TYR A 50 -1.08 2.57 -7.29
N ILE A 51 -0.52 3.62 -7.91
CA ILE A 51 -0.12 4.84 -7.21
C ILE A 51 -1.33 5.53 -6.60
N ASP A 52 -2.42 5.67 -7.34
CA ASP A 52 -3.65 6.32 -6.83
C ASP A 52 -4.25 5.48 -5.70
N LEU A 53 -4.34 4.15 -5.91
CA LEU A 53 -4.81 3.23 -4.88
C LEU A 53 -3.96 3.29 -3.61
N TYR A 54 -2.64 3.45 -3.73
CA TYR A 54 -1.72 3.57 -2.60
C TYR A 54 -1.84 4.92 -1.90
N THR A 55 -1.94 6.01 -2.67
CA THR A 55 -2.11 7.37 -2.13
C THR A 55 -3.41 7.46 -1.34
N GLU A 56 -4.53 7.01 -1.91
CA GLU A 56 -5.83 6.98 -1.22
C GLU A 56 -5.81 6.08 0.02
N LEU A 57 -5.14 4.92 -0.05
CA LEU A 57 -4.95 4.07 1.13
C LEU A 57 -4.17 4.78 2.22
N ARG A 58 -3.07 5.44 1.86
CA ARG A 58 -2.20 6.16 2.79
C ARG A 58 -2.98 7.27 3.50
N GLU A 59 -3.73 8.07 2.75
CA GLU A 59 -4.60 9.12 3.30
C GLU A 59 -5.68 8.54 4.22
N ALA A 60 -6.34 7.46 3.82
CA ALA A 60 -7.35 6.81 4.64
C ALA A 60 -6.78 6.26 5.96
N VAL A 61 -5.56 5.69 5.94
CA VAL A 61 -4.89 5.21 7.15
C VAL A 61 -4.45 6.38 8.03
N ILE A 62 -3.99 7.50 7.44
CA ILE A 62 -3.67 8.72 8.21
C ILE A 62 -4.94 9.27 8.87
N GLY A 63 -6.07 9.31 8.16
CA GLY A 63 -7.35 9.71 8.73
C GLY A 63 -7.73 8.82 9.91
N TYR A 64 -7.68 7.50 9.72
CA TYR A 64 -8.03 6.52 10.75
C TYR A 64 -7.10 6.58 11.97
N LYS A 65 -5.77 6.61 11.78
CA LYS A 65 -4.84 6.62 12.93
C LYS A 65 -4.97 7.89 13.79
N ASN A 66 -5.45 8.99 13.20
CA ASN A 66 -5.62 10.25 13.91
C ASN A 66 -6.85 10.24 14.83
N THR A 67 -7.77 9.26 14.67
CA THR A 67 -8.87 9.04 15.62
C THR A 67 -8.50 8.13 16.79
N LEU A 68 -7.31 7.53 16.76
CA LEU A 68 -6.82 6.59 17.77
C LEU A 68 -6.07 7.32 18.88
N LYS A 69 -6.18 6.78 20.10
CA LYS A 69 -5.37 7.18 21.26
C LYS A 69 -4.05 6.39 21.30
N SER A 70 -3.05 6.90 21.99
CA SER A 70 -1.81 6.15 22.24
C SER A 70 -2.12 4.82 22.94
N GLY A 71 -1.51 3.74 22.45
CA GLY A 71 -1.76 2.35 22.88
C GLY A 71 -2.86 1.63 22.10
N ASP A 72 -3.69 2.34 21.32
CA ASP A 72 -4.71 1.70 20.50
C ASP A 72 -4.08 0.86 19.38
N LYS A 73 -4.71 -0.28 19.10
CA LYS A 73 -4.27 -1.23 18.09
C LYS A 73 -5.27 -1.31 16.96
N PHE A 74 -4.76 -1.44 15.75
CA PHE A 74 -5.58 -1.55 14.56
C PHE A 74 -4.92 -2.43 13.49
N THR A 75 -5.70 -2.79 12.50
CA THR A 75 -5.30 -3.47 11.29
C THR A 75 -5.80 -2.69 10.09
N LEU A 76 -5.29 -2.97 8.89
CA LEU A 76 -5.86 -2.35 7.69
C LEU A 76 -7.30 -2.74 7.42
N ARG A 77 -7.84 -3.79 8.07
CA ARG A 77 -9.26 -4.14 7.94
C ARG A 77 -10.19 -3.18 8.66
N ASP A 78 -9.65 -2.42 9.62
CA ASP A 78 -10.40 -1.43 10.37
C ASP A 78 -10.49 -0.10 9.59
N VAL A 79 -9.69 0.06 8.53
CA VAL A 79 -9.73 1.21 7.62
C VAL A 79 -10.74 0.94 6.51
N ASP A 80 -11.84 1.71 6.50
CA ASP A 80 -12.97 1.50 5.59
C ASP A 80 -12.57 1.43 4.12
N TYR A 81 -11.65 2.31 3.68
CA TYR A 81 -11.13 2.27 2.31
C TYR A 81 -10.55 0.88 1.97
N TYR A 82 -9.62 0.36 2.77
CA TYR A 82 -8.97 -0.94 2.53
C TYR A 82 -9.91 -2.15 2.68
N LYS A 83 -10.90 -2.04 3.56
CA LYS A 83 -11.98 -3.01 3.71
C LYS A 83 -12.84 -3.08 2.44
N ASN A 84 -13.21 -1.93 1.90
CA ASN A 84 -14.07 -1.82 0.72
C ASN A 84 -13.35 -2.14 -0.59
N LEU A 85 -12.01 -2.06 -0.63
CA LEU A 85 -11.22 -2.56 -1.77
C LEU A 85 -11.42 -4.06 -2.06
N SER A 86 -11.89 -4.86 -1.09
CA SER A 86 -12.26 -6.26 -1.32
C SER A 86 -13.72 -6.49 -1.71
N ALA A 87 -14.56 -5.45 -1.66
CA ALA A 87 -15.98 -5.56 -1.99
C ALA A 87 -16.14 -5.45 -3.50
N THR A 88 -16.55 -6.56 -4.12
CA THR A 88 -17.00 -6.60 -5.51
C THR A 88 -18.26 -5.74 -5.63
N THR A 89 -18.11 -4.45 -5.94
CA THR A 89 -19.28 -3.62 -6.25
C THR A 89 -19.71 -3.92 -7.67
N VAL A 90 -20.72 -4.78 -7.76
CA VAL A 90 -21.54 -5.03 -8.95
C VAL A 90 -22.24 -3.71 -9.29
N SER A 91 -21.56 -2.81 -10.01
CA SER A 91 -22.07 -1.61 -10.72
C SER A 91 -20.93 -0.77 -11.30
N GLY A 92 -19.97 -1.38 -12.00
CA GLY A 92 -19.00 -0.63 -12.82
C GLY A 92 -17.84 0.06 -12.09
N THR A 93 -17.66 -0.14 -10.78
CA THR A 93 -16.44 0.28 -10.07
C THR A 93 -15.75 -0.92 -9.41
N HIS A 94 -14.80 -1.49 -10.14
CA HIS A 94 -13.49 -1.96 -9.69
C HIS A 94 -13.38 -2.72 -8.36
N SER A 95 -13.73 -4.01 -8.40
CA SER A 95 -13.08 -4.98 -7.53
C SER A 95 -11.58 -5.04 -7.89
N ILE A 96 -10.70 -4.54 -7.03
CA ILE A 96 -9.25 -4.67 -7.30
C ILE A 96 -8.81 -6.13 -7.11
N PRO A 97 -7.91 -6.66 -7.95
CA PRO A 97 -7.40 -8.01 -7.79
C PRO A 97 -6.80 -8.24 -6.39
N ALA A 98 -7.03 -9.43 -5.83
CA ALA A 98 -6.52 -9.78 -4.49
C ALA A 98 -5.00 -9.59 -4.37
N ALA A 99 -4.25 -9.85 -5.45
CA ALA A 99 -2.81 -9.64 -5.52
C ALA A 99 -2.43 -8.15 -5.37
N THR A 100 -3.16 -7.25 -6.03
CA THR A 100 -2.98 -5.79 -5.94
C THR A 100 -3.28 -5.31 -4.52
N ARG A 101 -4.39 -5.76 -3.93
CA ARG A 101 -4.74 -5.44 -2.54
C ARG A 101 -3.67 -5.91 -1.56
N ALA A 102 -3.18 -7.14 -1.71
CA ALA A 102 -2.09 -7.67 -0.89
C ALA A 102 -0.77 -6.90 -1.09
N ARG A 103 -0.53 -6.37 -2.30
CA ARG A 103 0.62 -5.51 -2.58
C ARG A 103 0.50 -4.16 -1.86
N LEU A 104 -0.67 -3.52 -1.90
CA LEU A 104 -0.93 -2.28 -1.17
C LEU A 104 -0.65 -2.43 0.34
N GLY A 105 -1.19 -3.49 0.95
CA GLY A 105 -0.95 -3.76 2.38
C GLY A 105 0.53 -4.02 2.70
N ARG A 106 1.27 -4.68 1.80
CA ARG A 106 2.73 -4.87 1.94
C ARG A 106 3.50 -3.56 1.83
N SER A 107 3.17 -2.70 0.87
CA SER A 107 3.81 -1.40 0.70
C SER A 107 3.62 -0.51 1.92
N LEU A 108 2.39 -0.41 2.43
CA LEU A 108 2.12 0.39 3.62
C LEU A 108 2.82 -0.17 4.86
N ASN A 109 2.86 -1.51 4.99
CA ASN A 109 3.61 -2.15 6.07
C ASN A 109 5.11 -1.80 6.02
N GLU A 110 5.70 -1.78 4.82
CA GLU A 110 7.10 -1.38 4.65
C GLU A 110 7.32 0.11 4.91
N ASP A 111 6.38 0.97 4.53
CA ASP A 111 6.43 2.40 4.82
C ASP A 111 6.50 2.65 6.33
N ILE A 112 5.58 2.06 7.09
CA ILE A 112 5.53 2.14 8.56
C ILE A 112 6.77 1.49 9.19
N ARG A 113 7.14 0.27 8.77
CA ARG A 113 8.26 -0.49 9.35
C ARG A 113 9.60 0.22 9.18
N LEU A 114 9.81 0.84 8.02
CA LEU A 114 11.05 1.56 7.70
C LEU A 114 10.97 3.05 8.03
N ASN A 115 9.84 3.51 8.60
CA ASN A 115 9.58 4.90 8.93
C ASN A 115 9.87 5.86 7.75
N LYS A 116 9.40 5.51 6.55
CA LYS A 116 9.70 6.30 5.34
C LYS A 116 8.88 7.59 5.28
N SER A 117 7.61 7.49 5.67
CA SER A 117 6.68 8.63 5.74
C SER A 117 6.64 9.21 7.16
N PRO A 118 6.95 10.50 7.36
CA PRO A 118 6.90 11.15 8.67
C PRO A 118 5.49 11.14 9.30
N GLU A 119 4.44 11.08 8.49
CA GLU A 119 3.05 11.02 8.93
C GLU A 119 2.76 9.75 9.74
N PHE A 120 3.54 8.68 9.56
CA PHE A 120 3.42 7.43 10.32
C PHE A 120 4.42 7.31 11.49
N ALA A 121 5.14 8.38 11.85
CA ALA A 121 6.10 8.35 12.95
C ALA A 121 5.49 7.95 14.30
N ASP A 122 4.17 8.14 14.44
CA ASP A 122 3.37 7.81 15.63
C ASP A 122 2.66 6.45 15.53
N VAL A 123 3.02 5.62 14.54
CA VAL A 123 2.50 4.28 14.35
C VAL A 123 3.66 3.30 14.19
N LYS A 124 3.56 2.16 14.86
CA LYS A 124 4.53 1.07 14.71
C LYS A 124 3.86 -0.27 14.44
N ARG A 125 4.67 -1.22 13.97
CA ARG A 125 4.28 -2.64 13.91
C ARG A 125 4.15 -3.17 15.33
N ALA A 126 2.97 -3.68 15.70
CA ALA A 126 2.79 -4.31 17.00
C ALA A 126 3.59 -5.61 17.06
N LEU A 127 4.18 -5.89 18.23
CA LEU A 127 4.94 -7.10 18.50
C LEU A 127 4.22 -7.98 19.51
N THR A 128 4.40 -9.30 19.42
CA THR A 128 3.98 -10.25 20.44
C THR A 128 4.86 -10.13 21.68
N LYS A 129 4.46 -10.78 22.79
CA LYS A 129 5.32 -10.90 23.99
C LYS A 129 6.70 -11.48 23.71
N SER A 130 6.85 -12.24 22.62
CA SER A 130 8.11 -12.83 22.16
C SER A 130 8.88 -11.96 21.15
N GLY A 131 8.47 -10.71 20.93
CA GLY A 131 9.13 -9.78 20.02
C GLY A 131 8.89 -10.03 18.53
N LYS A 132 8.01 -10.98 18.16
CA LYS A 132 7.67 -11.27 16.77
C LYS A 132 6.55 -10.35 16.27
N PRO A 133 6.45 -10.05 14.95
CA PRO A 133 5.34 -9.26 14.44
C PRO A 133 3.97 -9.86 14.79
N ALA A 134 3.08 -9.05 15.34
CA ALA A 134 1.76 -9.49 15.78
C ALA A 134 0.74 -9.48 14.63
N PHE A 135 -0.02 -10.56 14.49
CA PHE A 135 -1.06 -10.69 13.47
C PHE A 135 -2.41 -10.97 14.11
N SER A 136 -3.45 -10.32 13.61
CA SER A 136 -4.84 -10.67 13.89
C SER A 136 -5.24 -11.77 12.92
N LYS A 137 -5.84 -12.84 13.43
CA LYS A 137 -6.38 -13.93 12.61
C LYS A 137 -7.90 -13.85 12.67
N ALA A 138 -8.52 -13.57 11.52
CA ALA A 138 -9.97 -13.68 11.36
C ALA A 138 -10.25 -14.27 9.98
N ASN A 139 -11.22 -15.18 9.89
CA ASN A 139 -11.66 -15.83 8.65
C ASN A 139 -10.50 -16.38 7.79
N ASN A 140 -9.67 -17.25 8.37
CA ASN A 140 -8.51 -17.89 7.72
C ASN A 140 -7.49 -16.94 7.06
N THR A 141 -7.51 -15.66 7.43
CA THR A 141 -6.63 -14.66 6.86
C THR A 141 -5.94 -13.86 7.96
N SER A 142 -4.61 -13.73 7.84
CA SER A 142 -3.79 -12.97 8.78
C SER A 142 -3.75 -11.50 8.38
N ALA A 143 -4.02 -10.61 9.33
CA ALA A 143 -3.90 -9.16 9.18
C ALA A 143 -2.82 -8.62 10.10
N ALA A 144 -2.04 -7.70 9.55
CA ALA A 144 -0.96 -7.08 10.27
C ALA A 144 -1.53 -6.13 11.36
N ILE A 145 -1.19 -6.31 12.64
CA ILE A 145 -1.56 -5.38 13.75
C ILE A 145 -0.54 -4.25 13.92
N TYR A 146 -1.01 -3.01 13.86
CA TYR A 146 -0.29 -1.79 14.14
C TYR A 146 -0.73 -1.21 15.48
N GLU A 147 0.12 -0.40 16.07
CA GLU A 147 -0.13 0.26 17.36
C GLU A 147 0.21 1.74 17.23
N LYS A 148 -0.69 2.59 17.72
CA LYS A 148 -0.44 4.00 17.92
C LYS A 148 0.49 4.17 19.12
N ILE A 149 1.62 4.86 18.95
CA ILE A 149 2.52 5.20 20.06
C ILE A 149 2.30 6.62 20.55
#